data_AF-A0A3D4VA20-F1
#
_entry.id   AF-A0A3D4VA20-F1
#
_cell.length_a   1.000
_cell.length_b   1.000
_cell.length_c   1.000
_cell.angle_alpha   90.00
_cell.angle_beta   90.00
_cell.angle_gamma   90.00
#
_symmetry.space_group_name_H-M   'P 1'
#
loop_
_entity.id
_entity.type
_entity.pdbx_description
1 polymer ?
#
loop_
_entity_poly.entity_id
_entity_poly.type
_entity_poly.pdbx_seq_one_letter_code
_entity_poly.pdbx_strand_id
1 'polypeptide(L)'
;MGIKRTLCMAVICALPVANAVSAFEASSSATGGVAGAPQVRRSTRYYELHSPTLWELAAEFRRVAGTGKVPERYGRTDWNFRLDTDGQFGTRTSCATQPVTLRVMLTRVLPKASRSADFSPEDAAEWQRFLPLLTRHEMQHDSIVVAHATAFFREIEGEGDRGAPVTSIDHCVNALLERIGRANAALDSTTNHGATDGAVLRAIRAAPREGSPPAMRW
;
A
#
# COMPACT_ATOMS: atom_id res chain seq x y z
N MET A 1 -18.72 7.77 31.12
CA MET A 1 -19.25 7.79 29.73
C MET A 1 -18.06 8.01 28.80
N GLY A 2 -17.50 6.94 28.23
CA GLY A 2 -16.30 7.01 27.39
C GLY A 2 -16.66 7.31 25.94
N ILE A 3 -16.25 8.48 25.43
CA ILE A 3 -16.43 8.85 24.03
C ILE A 3 -15.38 8.07 23.23
N LYS A 4 -15.79 6.97 22.56
CA LYS A 4 -14.96 6.29 21.55
C LYS A 4 -14.85 7.20 20.33
N ARG A 5 -13.85 8.09 20.31
CA ARG A 5 -13.47 8.81 19.09
C ARG A 5 -12.73 7.85 18.18
N THR A 6 -13.47 7.20 17.27
CA THR A 6 -12.86 6.52 16.12
C THR A 6 -12.44 7.62 15.15
N LEU A 7 -11.18 8.05 15.19
CA LEU A 7 -10.63 8.89 14.13
C LEU A 7 -10.41 7.97 12.91
N CYS A 8 -11.48 7.70 12.16
CA CYS A 8 -11.38 7.14 10.82
C CYS A 8 -11.03 8.28 9.87
N MET A 9 -9.79 8.77 9.93
CA MET A 9 -9.25 9.54 8.81
C MET A 9 -8.84 8.56 7.73
N ALA A 10 -9.87 8.04 7.06
CA ALA A 10 -9.69 7.28 5.85
C ALA A 10 -9.45 8.32 4.75
N VAL A 11 -8.19 8.56 4.37
CA VAL A 11 -7.88 9.17 3.08
C VAL A 11 -8.27 8.14 2.02
N ILE A 12 -9.57 8.11 1.73
CA ILE A 12 -10.17 7.23 0.74
C ILE A 12 -10.25 8.05 -0.55
N CYS A 13 -9.31 7.82 -1.46
CA CYS A 13 -9.62 7.96 -2.88
C CYS A 13 -10.48 6.75 -3.29
N ALA A 14 -11.79 6.77 -3.03
CA ALA A 14 -12.72 5.80 -3.59
C ALA A 14 -14.16 6.31 -3.64
N LEU A 15 -14.71 6.33 -4.86
CA LEU A 15 -16.13 6.33 -5.17
C LEU A 15 -16.72 4.91 -4.97
N PRO A 16 -18.04 4.76 -4.77
CA PRO A 16 -18.66 3.46 -4.52
C PRO A 16 -18.92 2.72 -5.84
N VAL A 17 -18.48 1.47 -5.95
CA VAL A 17 -19.06 0.51 -6.92
C VAL A 17 -19.12 -0.87 -6.26
N ALA A 18 -20.33 -1.42 -6.20
CA ALA A 18 -20.58 -2.79 -5.81
C ALA A 18 -20.15 -3.73 -6.94
N ASN A 19 -19.25 -4.66 -6.66
CA ASN A 19 -19.07 -5.90 -7.41
C ASN A 19 -18.65 -6.99 -6.43
N ALA A 20 -19.21 -8.18 -6.60
CA ALA A 20 -19.01 -9.33 -5.72
C ALA A 20 -17.53 -9.77 -5.75
N VAL A 21 -16.82 -9.51 -4.64
CA VAL A 21 -15.47 -10.00 -4.41
C VAL A 21 -15.61 -11.29 -3.61
N SER A 22 -15.22 -12.43 -4.20
CA SER A 22 -15.02 -13.66 -3.43
C SER A 22 -13.85 -13.41 -2.47
N ALA A 23 -14.17 -13.14 -1.20
CA ALA A 23 -13.19 -12.98 -0.15
C ALA A 23 -12.60 -14.35 0.18
N PHE A 24 -11.38 -14.62 -0.27
CA PHE A 24 -10.58 -15.71 0.30
C PHE A 24 -10.12 -15.24 1.69
N GLU A 25 -10.46 -15.99 2.74
CA GLU A 25 -10.12 -15.63 4.12
C GLU A 25 -8.61 -15.51 4.28
N ALA A 26 -8.14 -14.31 4.65
CA ALA A 26 -6.76 -14.06 4.97
C ALA A 26 -6.46 -14.64 6.36
N SER A 27 -5.56 -15.63 6.44
CA SER A 27 -4.96 -16.06 7.70
C SER A 27 -4.21 -14.89 8.34
N SER A 28 -4.83 -14.27 9.34
CA SER A 28 -4.26 -13.18 10.10
C SER A 28 -3.47 -13.74 11.29
N SER A 29 -2.18 -14.02 11.11
CA SER A 29 -1.29 -14.31 12.24
C SER A 29 -1.15 -13.07 13.12
N ALA A 30 -1.78 -13.08 14.29
CA ALA A 30 -1.58 -12.06 15.30
C ALA A 30 -0.27 -12.34 16.04
N THR A 31 0.83 -11.73 15.59
CA THR A 31 2.02 -11.61 16.43
C THR A 31 1.67 -10.75 17.63
N GLY A 32 1.81 -11.30 18.83
CA GLY A 32 1.65 -10.56 20.09
C GLY A 32 2.49 -9.28 20.06
N GLY A 33 1.84 -8.15 20.33
CA GLY A 33 2.51 -6.85 20.30
C GLY A 33 3.54 -6.76 21.42
N VAL A 34 4.78 -6.43 21.06
CA VAL A 34 5.78 -6.00 22.04
C VAL A 34 5.33 -4.63 22.55
N ALA A 35 5.29 -4.44 23.87
CA ALA A 35 5.03 -3.13 24.46
C ALA A 35 6.06 -2.11 23.93
N GLY A 36 5.61 -0.93 23.50
CA GLY A 36 6.50 0.10 22.93
C GLY A 36 6.68 0.05 21.40
N ALA A 37 5.78 -0.62 20.66
CA ALA A 37 5.79 -0.60 19.19
C ALA A 37 4.38 -0.55 18.58
N PRO A 38 4.22 -0.01 17.34
CA PRO A 38 2.96 -0.10 16.62
C PRO A 38 2.52 -1.54 16.37
N GLN A 39 1.23 -1.80 16.49
CA GLN A 39 0.62 -3.07 16.10
C GLN A 39 0.41 -3.10 14.59
N VAL A 40 1.26 -3.84 13.88
CA VAL A 40 1.21 -3.91 12.41
C VAL A 40 0.44 -5.16 11.96
N ARG A 41 -0.64 -4.97 11.20
CA ARG A 41 -1.35 -6.04 10.48
C ARG A 41 -1.07 -5.90 8.99
N ARG A 42 -0.64 -7.00 8.37
CA ARG A 42 -0.38 -7.07 6.93
C ARG A 42 -1.37 -8.04 6.28
N SER A 43 -1.84 -7.70 5.10
CA SER A 43 -2.64 -8.58 4.26
C SER A 43 -2.27 -8.39 2.80
N THR A 44 -2.63 -9.36 1.97
CA THR A 44 -2.51 -9.26 0.52
C THR A 44 -3.89 -9.50 -0.10
N ARG A 45 -4.30 -8.62 -0.99
CA ARG A 45 -5.47 -8.78 -1.85
C ARG A 45 -4.99 -8.97 -3.28
N TYR A 46 -5.71 -9.80 -4.02
CA TYR A 46 -5.44 -10.00 -5.44
C TYR A 46 -6.55 -9.39 -6.27
N TYR A 47 -6.19 -8.78 -7.40
CA TYR A 47 -7.13 -8.51 -8.48
C TYR A 47 -6.85 -9.46 -9.64
N GLU A 48 -7.91 -10.03 -10.18
CA GLU A 48 -7.79 -11.04 -11.21
C GLU A 48 -7.59 -10.40 -12.58
N LEU A 49 -6.72 -11.03 -13.36
CA LEU A 49 -6.54 -10.77 -14.77
C LEU A 49 -6.91 -12.04 -15.53
N HIS A 50 -7.63 -11.88 -16.63
CA HIS A 50 -8.27 -13.01 -17.33
C HIS A 50 -7.68 -13.28 -18.71
N SER A 51 -6.76 -12.44 -19.17
CA SER A 51 -6.13 -12.60 -20.46
C SER A 51 -5.18 -13.82 -20.50
N PRO A 52 -5.21 -14.63 -21.57
CA PRO A 52 -4.43 -15.87 -21.67
C PRO A 52 -2.96 -15.70 -22.03
N THR A 53 -2.54 -14.51 -22.49
CA THR A 53 -1.13 -14.22 -22.83
C THR A 53 -0.61 -13.00 -22.09
N LEU A 54 0.71 -12.89 -21.90
CA LEU A 54 1.30 -11.70 -21.27
C LEU A 54 1.09 -10.42 -22.08
N TRP A 55 0.96 -10.53 -23.40
CA TRP A 55 0.67 -9.39 -24.27
C TRP A 55 -0.75 -8.85 -24.03
N GLU A 56 -1.74 -9.73 -23.92
CA GLU A 56 -3.10 -9.33 -23.62
C GLU A 56 -3.23 -8.87 -22.16
N LEU A 57 -2.50 -9.49 -21.23
CA LEU A 57 -2.40 -9.00 -19.85
C LEU A 57 -1.82 -7.60 -19.79
N ALA A 58 -0.80 -7.30 -20.59
CA ALA A 58 -0.23 -5.97 -20.73
C ALA A 58 -1.26 -4.94 -21.21
N ALA A 59 -2.16 -5.31 -22.13
CA ALA A 59 -3.28 -4.46 -22.53
C ALA A 59 -4.32 -4.33 -21.40
N GLU A 60 -4.62 -5.41 -20.70
CA GLU A 60 -5.54 -5.44 -19.57
C GLU A 60 -5.07 -4.53 -18.42
N PHE A 61 -3.78 -4.57 -18.07
CA PHE A 61 -3.17 -3.67 -17.10
C PHE A 61 -3.39 -2.21 -17.48
N ARG A 62 -3.12 -1.82 -18.73
CA ARG A 62 -3.33 -0.44 -19.21
C ARG A 62 -4.80 -0.01 -19.09
N ARG A 63 -5.71 -0.89 -19.49
CA ARG A 63 -7.16 -0.64 -19.39
C ARG A 63 -7.60 -0.47 -17.93
N VAL A 64 -7.12 -1.32 -17.04
CA VAL A 64 -7.48 -1.29 -15.61
C VAL A 64 -6.84 -0.08 -14.91
N ALA A 65 -5.60 0.27 -15.24
CA ALA A 65 -4.90 1.44 -14.69
C ALA A 65 -5.66 2.76 -15.00
N GLY A 66 -6.26 2.88 -16.18
CA GLY A 66 -7.07 4.05 -16.57
C GLY A 66 -8.37 4.23 -15.77
N THR A 67 -8.80 3.23 -14.99
CA THR A 67 -10.06 3.31 -14.21
C THR A 67 -9.89 3.92 -12.82
N GLY A 68 -8.65 4.14 -12.35
CA GLY A 68 -8.36 4.56 -10.98
C GLY A 68 -8.72 3.53 -9.90
N LYS A 69 -9.26 2.36 -10.27
CA LYS A 69 -9.68 1.30 -9.33
C LYS A 69 -8.52 0.41 -8.88
N VAL A 70 -7.42 0.38 -9.63
CA VAL A 70 -6.20 -0.38 -9.35
C VAL A 70 -5.00 0.54 -9.67
N PRO A 71 -3.92 0.53 -8.87
CA PRO A 71 -2.88 1.57 -8.81
C PRO A 71 -1.66 1.41 -9.74
N GLU A 72 -0.82 2.45 -9.67
CA GLU A 72 0.01 3.14 -10.68
C GLU A 72 1.11 2.35 -11.41
N ARG A 73 0.90 1.06 -11.69
CA ARG A 73 1.32 0.37 -12.94
C ARG A 73 0.87 -1.08 -12.89
N TYR A 74 1.16 -1.76 -11.79
CA TYR A 74 0.84 -3.18 -11.58
C TYR A 74 0.44 -3.56 -10.15
N GLY A 75 0.69 -2.71 -9.15
CA GLY A 75 0.42 -3.00 -7.74
C GLY A 75 0.36 -1.73 -6.89
N ARG A 76 -0.18 -1.83 -5.67
CA ARG A 76 0.02 -0.86 -4.58
C ARG A 76 0.10 -1.55 -3.25
N THR A 77 0.62 -0.82 -2.30
CA THR A 77 0.34 -0.97 -0.89
C THR A 77 -0.68 0.09 -0.45
N ASP A 78 -1.84 -0.35 0.04
CA ASP A 78 -2.80 0.49 0.76
C ASP A 78 -2.44 0.47 2.26
N TRP A 79 -2.56 1.61 2.94
CA TRP A 79 -2.34 1.70 4.38
C TRP A 79 -3.39 2.54 5.11
N ASN A 80 -3.63 2.17 6.38
CA ASN A 80 -4.47 2.92 7.30
C ASN A 80 -3.87 2.90 8.71
N PHE A 81 -4.08 3.99 9.46
CA PHE A 81 -3.67 4.12 10.85
C PHE A 81 -4.90 4.20 11.75
N ARG A 82 -4.79 3.57 12.91
CA ARG A 82 -5.75 3.74 13.99
C ARG A 82 -5.01 4.01 15.28
N LEU A 83 -5.22 5.19 15.82
CA LEU A 83 -4.72 5.58 17.12
C LEU A 83 -5.82 5.31 18.15
N ASP A 84 -5.68 4.24 18.92
CA ASP A 84 -6.55 3.97 20.06
C ASP A 84 -5.97 4.64 21.31
N THR A 85 -6.81 5.39 22.02
CA THR A 85 -6.47 6.07 23.27
C THR A 85 -7.55 5.74 24.29
N ASP A 86 -7.22 5.66 25.57
CA ASP A 86 -8.17 5.32 26.65
C ASP A 86 -9.15 6.48 26.99
N GLY A 87 -9.35 7.43 26.07
CA GLY A 87 -10.46 8.36 26.08
C GLY A 87 -10.19 9.77 26.63
N GLN A 88 -8.93 10.18 26.87
CA GLN A 88 -8.63 11.49 27.49
C GLN A 88 -7.83 12.50 26.63
N PHE A 89 -7.72 12.31 25.30
CA PHE A 89 -7.03 13.30 24.46
C PHE A 89 -7.78 14.64 24.31
N GLY A 90 -9.10 14.66 24.51
CA GLY A 90 -9.95 15.82 24.19
C GLY A 90 -9.86 17.02 25.13
N THR A 91 -9.14 16.92 26.25
CA THR A 91 -9.10 17.98 27.29
C THR A 91 -7.69 18.38 27.71
N ARG A 92 -6.64 17.88 27.05
CA ARG A 92 -5.25 18.16 27.44
C ARG A 92 -4.51 18.94 26.35
N THR A 93 -3.74 19.92 26.81
CA THR A 93 -2.76 20.72 26.04
C THR A 93 -1.39 20.04 25.92
N SER A 94 -1.26 18.78 26.35
CA SER A 94 -0.02 18.02 26.28
C SER A 94 -0.24 16.57 25.86
N CYS A 95 0.71 16.02 25.10
CA CYS A 95 0.74 14.62 24.64
C CYS A 95 1.09 13.61 25.75
N ALA A 96 1.20 14.03 27.00
CA ALA A 96 1.84 13.23 28.04
C ALA A 96 0.86 12.27 28.77
N THR A 97 1.31 11.01 28.89
CA THR A 97 1.09 10.01 29.98
C THR A 97 0.00 8.93 29.90
N GLN A 98 -0.76 8.79 28.82
CA GLN A 98 -1.60 7.58 28.67
C GLN A 98 -0.98 6.58 27.69
N PRO A 99 -1.15 5.26 27.93
CA PRO A 99 -0.82 4.26 26.94
C PRO A 99 -1.53 4.59 25.63
N VAL A 100 -0.77 4.73 24.56
CA VAL A 100 -1.32 4.89 23.22
C VAL A 100 -1.11 3.59 22.48
N THR A 101 -2.11 3.14 21.73
CA THR A 101 -1.94 2.02 20.80
C THR A 101 -2.06 2.54 19.38
N LEU A 102 -0.96 2.51 18.64
CA LEU A 102 -0.98 2.74 17.20
C LEU A 102 -1.12 1.42 16.46
N ARG A 103 -2.21 1.26 15.71
CA ARG A 103 -2.40 0.13 14.79
C ARG A 103 -2.15 0.60 13.36
N VAL A 104 -1.37 -0.19 12.64
CA VAL A 104 -1.06 0.02 11.22
C VAL A 104 -1.64 -1.15 10.44
N MET A 105 -2.54 -0.86 9.51
CA MET A 105 -3.13 -1.85 8.62
C MET A 105 -2.56 -1.65 7.23
N LEU A 106 -1.89 -2.68 6.70
CA LEU A 106 -1.25 -2.68 5.39
C LEU A 106 -1.93 -3.73 4.51
N THR A 107 -2.27 -3.35 3.29
CA THR A 107 -2.86 -4.24 2.28
C THR A 107 -2.11 -4.10 0.97
N ARG A 108 -1.32 -5.12 0.60
CA ARG A 108 -0.72 -5.20 -0.73
C ARG A 108 -1.79 -5.65 -1.73
N VAL A 109 -2.00 -4.90 -2.80
CA VAL A 109 -2.90 -5.24 -3.89
C VAL A 109 -2.06 -5.68 -5.08
N LEU A 110 -2.08 -6.97 -5.37
CA LEU A 110 -1.23 -7.60 -6.38
C LEU A 110 -2.06 -8.23 -7.52
N PRO A 111 -1.52 -8.33 -8.73
CA PRO A 111 -2.21 -8.98 -9.82
C PRO A 111 -2.14 -10.50 -9.67
N LYS A 112 -3.19 -11.18 -10.12
CA LYS A 112 -3.23 -12.64 -10.23
C LYS A 112 -3.72 -13.01 -11.63
N ALA A 113 -2.87 -13.66 -12.41
CA ALA A 113 -3.27 -14.24 -13.69
C ALA A 113 -4.11 -15.51 -13.44
N SER A 114 -5.41 -15.43 -13.70
CA SER A 114 -6.34 -16.55 -13.51
C SER A 114 -6.10 -17.70 -14.49
N ARG A 115 -5.56 -17.38 -15.67
CA ARG A 115 -5.23 -18.31 -16.76
C ARG A 115 -3.74 -18.59 -16.88
N SER A 116 -2.97 -18.48 -15.79
CA SER A 116 -1.52 -18.72 -15.83
C SER A 116 -1.13 -20.15 -16.24
N ALA A 117 -2.06 -21.10 -16.16
CA ALA A 117 -1.88 -22.47 -16.66
C ALA A 117 -1.88 -22.56 -18.20
N ASP A 118 -2.46 -21.57 -18.88
CA ASP A 118 -2.55 -21.51 -20.34
C ASP A 118 -1.34 -20.77 -20.97
N PHE A 119 -0.45 -20.21 -20.15
CA PHE A 119 0.70 -19.47 -20.62
C PHE A 119 1.65 -20.38 -21.42
N SER A 120 2.25 -19.82 -22.48
CA SER A 120 3.42 -20.45 -23.10
C SER A 120 4.56 -20.56 -22.07
N PRO A 121 5.55 -21.44 -22.28
CA PRO A 121 6.71 -21.53 -21.39
C PRO A 121 7.41 -20.19 -21.16
N GLU A 122 7.49 -19.35 -22.19
CA GLU A 122 8.09 -18.01 -22.14
C GLU A 122 7.25 -17.05 -21.28
N ASP A 123 5.94 -17.05 -21.47
CA ASP A 123 5.01 -16.22 -20.70
C ASP A 123 4.99 -16.64 -19.21
N ALA A 124 5.04 -17.94 -18.94
CA ALA A 124 5.14 -18.48 -17.59
C ALA A 124 6.44 -18.06 -16.90
N ALA A 125 7.57 -18.16 -17.59
CA ALA A 125 8.87 -17.75 -17.06
C ALA A 125 8.93 -16.24 -16.76
N GLU A 126 8.38 -15.42 -17.65
CA GLU A 126 8.33 -13.98 -17.45
C GLU A 126 7.38 -13.57 -16.32
N TRP A 127 6.23 -14.24 -16.17
CA TRP A 127 5.32 -14.02 -15.03
C TRP A 127 5.98 -14.41 -13.70
N GLN A 128 6.66 -15.55 -13.64
CA GLN A 128 7.40 -16.04 -12.47
C GLN A 128 8.56 -15.10 -12.08
N ARG A 129 9.18 -14.43 -13.06
CA ARG A 129 10.18 -13.38 -12.80
C ARG A 129 9.53 -12.10 -12.27
N PHE A 130 8.44 -11.66 -12.90
CA PHE A 130 7.81 -10.37 -12.66
C PHE A 130 7.14 -10.28 -11.28
N LEU A 131 6.28 -11.24 -10.91
CA LEU A 131 5.43 -11.15 -9.72
C LEU A 131 6.22 -11.04 -8.40
N PRO A 132 7.34 -11.78 -8.18
CA PRO A 132 8.16 -11.60 -6.98
C PRO A 132 8.84 -10.23 -6.90
N LEU A 133 9.27 -9.68 -8.05
CA LEU A 133 9.89 -8.35 -8.10
C LEU A 133 8.87 -7.25 -7.79
N LEU A 134 7.66 -7.36 -8.34
CA LEU A 134 6.56 -6.48 -7.96
C LEU A 134 6.23 -6.60 -6.47
N THR A 135 6.12 -7.84 -5.96
CA THR A 135 5.85 -8.08 -4.54
C THR A 135 6.91 -7.43 -3.65
N ARG A 136 8.19 -7.49 -4.05
CA ARG A 136 9.29 -6.84 -3.35
C ARG A 136 9.16 -5.32 -3.37
N HIS A 137 8.79 -4.72 -4.49
CA HIS A 137 8.53 -3.28 -4.60
C HIS A 137 7.44 -2.84 -3.61
N GLU A 138 6.31 -3.55 -3.59
CA GLU A 138 5.22 -3.27 -2.64
C GLU A 138 5.64 -3.46 -1.18
N MET A 139 6.53 -4.41 -0.90
CA MET A 139 7.09 -4.61 0.45
C MET A 139 8.04 -3.47 0.87
N GLN A 140 8.65 -2.73 -0.06
CA GLN A 140 9.44 -1.55 0.27
C GLN A 140 8.51 -0.41 0.74
N HIS A 141 7.35 -0.22 0.10
CA HIS A 141 6.31 0.68 0.60
C HIS A 141 5.81 0.27 2.00
N ASP A 142 5.53 -1.02 2.23
CA ASP A 142 5.20 -1.55 3.57
C ASP A 142 6.26 -1.14 4.61
N SER A 143 7.54 -1.27 4.25
CA SER A 143 8.67 -1.00 5.14
C SER A 143 8.79 0.48 5.49
N ILE A 144 8.58 1.38 4.51
CA ILE A 144 8.54 2.84 4.71
C ILE A 144 7.44 3.18 5.71
N VAL A 145 6.22 2.68 5.48
CA VAL A 145 5.07 2.96 6.34
C VAL A 145 5.34 2.53 7.78
N VAL A 146 5.87 1.32 7.99
CA VAL A 146 6.16 0.79 9.33
C VAL A 146 7.28 1.56 10.01
N ALA A 147 8.34 1.93 9.29
CA ALA A 147 9.45 2.70 9.85
C ALA A 147 8.97 4.07 10.36
N HIS A 148 8.20 4.80 9.57
CA HIS A 148 7.65 6.10 9.97
C HIS A 148 6.61 5.97 11.09
N ALA A 149 5.75 4.96 11.06
CA ALA A 149 4.79 4.70 12.15
C ALA A 149 5.51 4.40 13.47
N THR A 150 6.60 3.65 13.43
CA THR A 150 7.42 3.32 14.61
C THR A 150 8.11 4.57 15.15
N ALA A 151 8.67 5.41 14.28
CA ALA A 151 9.28 6.67 14.68
C ALA A 151 8.27 7.61 15.33
N PHE A 152 7.09 7.76 14.71
CA PHE A 152 5.99 8.56 15.27
C PHE A 152 5.49 8.00 16.61
N PHE A 153 5.37 6.68 16.73
CA PHE A 153 4.97 6.06 17.99
C PHE A 153 5.96 6.37 19.13
N ARG A 154 7.26 6.32 18.84
CA ARG A 154 8.30 6.71 19.80
C ARG A 154 8.28 8.21 20.11
N GLU A 155 7.96 9.05 19.13
CA GLU A 155 7.80 10.50 19.31
C GLU A 155 6.67 10.78 20.31
N ILE A 156 5.49 10.15 20.13
CA ILE A 156 4.34 10.37 21.02
C ILE A 156 4.45 9.68 22.39
N GLU A 157 5.16 8.55 22.50
CA GLU A 157 5.40 7.90 23.80
C GLU A 157 6.57 8.53 24.58
N GLY A 158 7.61 8.99 23.88
CA GLY A 158 8.88 9.44 24.47
C GLY A 158 8.97 10.95 24.75
N GLU A 159 8.14 11.79 24.14
CA GLU A 159 8.18 13.26 24.32
C GLU A 159 7.24 13.78 25.42
N GLY A 160 6.93 12.96 26.42
CA GLY A 160 6.26 13.41 27.65
C GLY A 160 7.03 14.47 28.46
N ASP A 161 8.28 14.78 28.09
CA ASP A 161 9.22 15.60 28.89
C ASP A 161 9.87 16.77 28.12
N ARG A 162 9.53 16.98 26.84
CA ARG A 162 9.98 18.15 26.08
C ARG A 162 8.82 19.12 25.99
N GLY A 163 8.86 20.19 26.77
CA GLY A 163 7.81 21.23 26.86
C GLY A 163 7.47 22.00 25.57
N ALA A 164 7.69 21.42 24.39
CA ALA A 164 7.16 21.92 23.14
C ALA A 164 5.64 21.68 23.12
N PRO A 165 4.81 22.72 23.00
CA PRO A 165 3.37 22.56 22.88
C PRO A 165 3.06 21.81 21.59
N VAL A 166 2.57 20.58 21.73
CA VAL A 166 1.99 19.85 20.60
C VAL A 166 0.69 20.56 20.24
N THR A 167 0.67 21.21 19.08
CA THR A 167 -0.45 22.06 18.63
C THR A 167 -1.75 21.27 18.45
N SER A 168 -1.67 19.97 18.12
CA SER A 168 -2.72 18.96 18.28
C SER A 168 -2.22 17.58 17.82
N ILE A 169 -2.84 16.49 18.29
CA ILE A 169 -2.55 15.14 17.76
C ILE A 169 -2.84 15.04 16.25
N ASP A 170 -3.86 15.76 15.77
CA ASP A 170 -4.22 15.82 14.34
C ASP A 170 -3.09 16.42 13.51
N HIS A 171 -2.42 17.46 14.02
CA HIS A 171 -1.25 18.03 13.35
C HIS A 171 -0.11 17.00 13.23
N CYS A 172 0.19 16.25 14.29
CA CYS A 172 1.23 15.22 14.26
C CYS A 172 0.87 14.06 13.33
N VAL A 173 -0.40 13.64 13.30
CA VAL A 173 -0.90 12.62 12.37
C VAL A 173 -0.77 13.10 10.93
N ASN A 174 -1.16 14.34 10.62
CA ASN A 174 -1.00 14.90 9.27
C ASN A 174 0.48 14.96 8.86
N ALA A 175 1.36 15.40 9.77
CA ALA A 175 2.80 15.42 9.52
C ALA A 175 3.37 14.00 9.28
N LEU A 176 2.89 12.98 10.00
CA LEU A 176 3.22 11.58 9.72
C LEU A 176 2.79 11.17 8.31
N LEU A 177 1.53 11.44 7.95
CA LEU A 177 0.98 11.07 6.64
C LEU A 177 1.76 11.72 5.49
N GLU A 178 2.11 12.99 5.63
CA GLU A 178 2.93 13.70 4.64
C GLU A 178 4.34 13.12 4.52
N ARG A 179 5.00 12.79 5.65
CA ARG A 179 6.33 12.17 5.65
C ARG A 179 6.32 10.83 4.90
N ILE A 180 5.31 10.00 5.16
CA ILE A 180 5.10 8.73 4.45
C ILE A 180 4.83 8.96 2.97
N GLY A 181 3.95 9.90 2.62
CA GLY A 181 3.63 10.24 1.24
C GLY A 181 4.87 10.65 0.45
N ARG A 182 5.70 11.56 1.00
CA ARG A 182 6.96 11.97 0.36
C ARG A 182 7.95 10.82 0.21
N ALA A 183 8.09 9.95 1.22
CA ALA A 183 9.00 8.81 1.17
C ALA A 183 8.58 7.76 0.12
N ASN A 184 7.28 7.45 0.04
CA ASN A 184 6.75 6.55 -1.00
C ASN A 184 6.92 7.14 -2.40
N ALA A 185 6.59 8.42 -2.59
CA ALA A 185 6.80 9.10 -3.89
C ALA A 185 8.29 9.12 -4.29
N ALA A 186 9.20 9.30 -3.33
CA ALA A 186 10.63 9.24 -3.58
C ALA A 186 11.08 7.82 -4.00
N LEU A 187 10.57 6.77 -3.37
CA LEU A 187 10.82 5.38 -3.75
C LEU A 187 10.35 5.12 -5.20
N ASP A 188 9.12 5.51 -5.52
CA ASP A 188 8.56 5.33 -6.86
C ASP A 188 9.34 6.12 -7.91
N SER A 189 9.71 7.37 -7.62
CA SER A 189 10.53 8.18 -8.51
C SER A 189 11.91 7.56 -8.74
N THR A 190 12.54 7.02 -7.69
CA THR A 190 13.90 6.43 -7.77
C THR A 190 13.88 5.12 -8.55
N THR A 191 12.84 4.32 -8.36
CA THR A 191 12.71 2.99 -8.97
C THR A 191 11.92 2.98 -10.28
N ASN A 192 11.41 4.14 -10.70
CA ASN A 192 10.42 4.27 -11.79
C ASN A 192 9.24 3.31 -11.59
N HIS A 193 8.62 3.37 -10.41
CA HIS A 193 7.59 2.45 -9.93
C HIS A 193 8.02 0.98 -10.06
N GLY A 194 9.20 0.66 -9.51
CA GLY A 194 9.79 -0.68 -9.52
C GLY A 194 10.38 -1.14 -10.87
N ALA A 195 10.28 -0.33 -11.94
CA ALA A 195 10.78 -0.71 -13.26
C ALA A 195 12.31 -0.87 -13.32
N THR A 196 13.07 -0.14 -12.50
CA THR A 196 14.53 -0.33 -12.37
C THR A 196 14.89 -1.67 -11.75
N ASP A 197 14.03 -2.17 -10.88
CA ASP A 197 14.20 -3.43 -10.14
C ASP A 197 13.64 -4.62 -10.93
N GLY A 198 13.17 -4.36 -12.15
CA GLY A 198 12.58 -5.36 -13.03
C GLY A 198 11.13 -5.71 -12.71
N ALA A 199 10.43 -4.96 -11.84
CA ALA A 199 9.00 -5.11 -11.56
C ALA A 199 8.10 -4.58 -12.70
N VAL A 200 8.46 -4.90 -13.94
CA VAL A 200 7.73 -4.54 -15.15
C VAL A 200 7.74 -5.72 -16.12
N LEU A 201 6.59 -5.99 -16.72
CA LEU A 201 6.48 -6.98 -17.79
C LEU A 201 7.22 -6.51 -19.03
N ARG A 202 8.05 -7.38 -19.62
CA ARG A 202 8.75 -7.11 -20.88
C ARG A 202 7.78 -6.79 -22.02
N ALA A 203 6.62 -7.47 -22.07
CA ALA A 203 5.57 -7.22 -23.05
C ALA A 203 5.09 -5.76 -23.08
N ILE A 204 5.09 -5.07 -21.94
CA ILE A 204 4.69 -3.65 -21.84
C ILE A 204 5.78 -2.72 -22.38
N ARG A 205 7.05 -3.08 -22.21
CA ARG A 205 8.17 -2.31 -22.80
C ARG A 205 8.19 -2.44 -24.33
N ALA A 206 7.75 -3.57 -24.87
CA ALA A 206 7.77 -3.86 -26.30
C ALA A 206 6.55 -3.32 -27.06
N ALA A 207 5.46 -3.00 -26.36
CA ALA A 207 4.23 -2.56 -27.02
C ALA A 207 4.41 -1.16 -27.64
N PRO A 208 4.07 -0.96 -28.93
CA PRO A 208 3.93 0.38 -29.49
C PRO A 208 2.94 1.18 -28.64
N ARG A 209 3.25 2.46 -28.40
CA ARG A 209 2.26 3.37 -27.79
C ARG A 209 1.04 3.40 -28.71
N GLU A 210 -0.17 3.28 -28.17
CA GLU A 210 -1.40 3.44 -28.95
C GLU A 210 -1.30 4.73 -29.77
N GLY A 211 -1.37 4.61 -31.10
CA GLY A 211 -1.12 5.69 -32.07
C GLY A 211 0.15 5.55 -32.91
N SER A 212 1.07 4.64 -32.58
CA SER A 212 2.12 4.24 -33.52
C SER A 212 1.56 3.23 -34.52
N PRO A 213 1.62 3.50 -35.85
CA PRO A 213 1.18 2.53 -36.84
C PRO A 213 1.96 1.23 -36.66
N PRO A 214 1.34 0.05 -36.90
CA PRO A 214 2.04 -1.21 -36.81
C PRO A 214 3.27 -1.15 -37.71
N ALA A 215 4.44 -1.46 -37.18
CA ALA A 215 5.63 -1.65 -38.00
C ALA A 215 5.31 -2.79 -38.97
N MET A 216 5.10 -2.44 -40.25
CA MET A 216 5.00 -3.43 -41.31
C MET A 216 6.29 -4.25 -41.27
N ARG A 217 6.15 -5.53 -40.92
CA ARG A 217 7.21 -6.50 -41.14
C ARG A 217 7.24 -6.75 -42.65
N TRP A 218 8.32 -6.32 -43.28
CA TRP A 218 8.69 -6.70 -44.65
C TRP A 218 9.19 -8.14 -44.67
#